data_AF-A0A243RG65-F1
#
_entry.id   AF-A0A243RG65-F1
#
_cell.length_a   1.000
_cell.length_b   1.000
_cell.length_c   1.000
_cell.angle_alpha   90.00
_cell.angle_beta   90.00
_cell.angle_gamma   90.00
#
_symmetry.space_group_name_H-M   'P 1'
#
loop_
_entity.id
_entity.type
_entity.pdbx_description
1 polymer ?
#
loop_
_entity_poly.entity_id
_entity_poly.type
_entity_poly.pdbx_seq_one_letter_code
_entity_poly.pdbx_strand_id
1 'polypeptide(L)'
;MTNDEIAWDVDGRQASGRRFRTLTDEQQQSHQSLRSQMGDGNPLPYPEFAGPYQEFIGALCGGSEELTAQWGGVGDGQALMAARNAQAEAANGGEG
;
A
#
# COMPACT_ATOMS: atom_id res chain seq x y z
N MET A 1 -21.60 21.58 -12.97
CA MET A 1 -20.39 21.22 -12.23
C MET A 1 -19.34 20.89 -13.25
N THR A 2 -18.40 21.80 -13.49
CA THR A 2 -17.21 21.45 -14.25
C THR A 2 -16.45 20.44 -13.38
N ASN A 3 -16.17 19.26 -13.94
CA ASN A 3 -15.10 18.42 -13.44
C ASN A 3 -13.82 19.25 -13.63
N ASP A 4 -13.56 20.18 -12.71
CA ASP A 4 -12.23 20.70 -12.52
C ASP A 4 -11.43 19.46 -12.16
N GLU A 5 -10.79 18.90 -13.17
CA GLU A 5 -9.79 17.86 -13.04
C GLU A 5 -8.99 18.23 -11.80
N ILE A 6 -9.00 17.36 -10.80
CA ILE A 6 -8.05 17.45 -9.71
C ILE A 6 -6.69 17.20 -10.38
N ALA A 7 -6.16 18.26 -10.98
CA ALA A 7 -4.84 18.35 -11.55
C ALA A 7 -3.92 18.45 -10.36
N TRP A 8 -3.71 17.32 -9.68
CA TRP A 8 -2.50 17.16 -8.90
C TRP A 8 -1.35 17.30 -9.89
N ASP A 9 -0.58 18.37 -9.70
CA ASP A 9 0.74 18.58 -10.26
C ASP A 9 1.60 17.31 -10.07
N VAL A 10 2.51 17.09 -11.01
CA VAL A 10 3.54 16.04 -11.00
C VAL A 10 4.12 15.87 -9.60
N ASP A 11 4.50 16.95 -8.93
CA ASP A 11 5.11 16.90 -7.59
C ASP A 11 4.15 16.33 -6.54
N GLY A 12 2.88 16.73 -6.59
CA GLY A 12 1.82 16.22 -5.71
C GLY A 12 1.58 14.71 -5.92
N ARG A 13 1.55 14.27 -7.17
CA ARG A 13 1.39 12.84 -7.51
C ARG A 13 2.60 12.01 -7.09
N GLN A 14 3.81 12.51 -7.32
CA GLN A 14 5.03 11.83 -6.86
C GLN A 14 5.09 11.74 -5.33
N ALA A 15 4.74 12.83 -4.62
CA ALA A 15 4.69 12.82 -3.17
C ALA A 15 3.66 11.82 -2.65
N SER A 16 2.49 11.74 -3.28
CA SER A 16 1.46 10.75 -2.96
C SER A 16 1.95 9.31 -3.20
N GLY A 17 2.55 9.03 -4.36
CA GLY A 17 3.12 7.72 -4.67
C GLY A 17 4.19 7.28 -3.66
N ARG A 18 5.08 8.20 -3.25
CA ARG A 18 6.07 7.93 -2.20
C ARG A 18 5.41 7.59 -0.85
N ARG A 19 4.37 8.32 -0.46
CA ARG A 19 3.64 8.07 0.80
C ARG A 19 2.97 6.71 0.80
N PHE A 20 2.33 6.31 -0.29
CA PHE A 20 1.75 4.98 -0.42
C PHE A 20 2.82 3.89 -0.30
N ARG A 21 3.98 4.07 -0.95
CA ARG A 21 5.10 3.13 -0.82
C ARG A 21 5.60 3.01 0.62
N THR A 22 5.81 4.14 1.30
CA THR A 22 6.20 4.12 2.73
C THR A 22 5.18 3.39 3.59
N LEU A 23 3.88 3.64 3.40
CA LEU A 23 2.82 2.95 4.13
C LEU A 23 2.82 1.44 3.84
N THR A 24 3.02 1.02 2.59
CA THR A 24 3.08 -0.41 2.26
C THR A 24 4.32 -1.08 2.84
N ASP A 25 5.46 -0.40 2.87
CA ASP A 25 6.70 -0.92 3.44
C ASP A 25 6.56 -1.09 4.96
N GLU A 26 6.01 -0.10 5.65
CA GLU A 26 5.70 -0.15 7.09
C GLU A 26 4.72 -1.27 7.44
N GLN A 27 3.70 -1.46 6.60
CA GLN A 27 2.71 -2.52 6.80
C GLN A 27 3.31 -3.91 6.57
N GLN A 28 4.13 -4.09 5.53
CA GLN A 28 4.86 -5.34 5.29
C GLN A 28 5.82 -5.68 6.44
N GLN A 29 6.54 -4.69 6.96
CA GLN A 29 7.41 -4.87 8.13
C GLN A 29 6.60 -5.31 9.36
N SER A 30 5.43 -4.71 9.57
CA SER A 30 4.53 -5.08 10.68
C SER A 30 4.02 -6.52 10.53
N HIS A 31 3.66 -6.96 9.32
CA HIS A 31 3.28 -8.36 9.06
C HIS A 31 4.41 -9.34 9.31
N GLN A 32 5.62 -9.02 8.88
CA GLN A 32 6.79 -9.87 9.12
C GLN A 32 7.07 -9.99 10.63
N SER A 33 7.00 -8.88 11.38
CA SER A 33 7.17 -8.88 12.83
C SER A 33 6.10 -9.72 13.52
N LEU A 34 4.83 -9.56 13.13
CA LEU A 34 3.71 -10.34 13.69
C LEU A 34 3.89 -11.84 13.39
N ARG A 35 4.21 -12.20 12.13
CA ARG A 35 4.48 -13.58 11.75
C ARG A 35 5.65 -14.19 12.50
N SER A 36 6.71 -13.43 12.75
CA SER A 36 7.85 -13.90 13.55
C SER A 36 7.43 -14.21 14.99
N GLN A 37 6.65 -13.32 15.62
CA GLN A 37 6.16 -13.52 16.99
C GLN A 37 5.21 -14.72 17.11
N MET A 38 4.46 -15.03 16.06
CA MET A 38 3.51 -16.15 16.03
C MET A 38 4.14 -17.46 15.57
N GLY A 39 5.18 -17.40 14.72
CA GLY A 39 5.89 -18.54 14.18
C GLY A 39 6.79 -19.24 15.20
N ASP A 40 7.16 -18.56 16.29
CA ASP A 40 7.94 -19.12 17.41
C ASP A 40 7.16 -20.08 18.32
N GLY A 41 5.99 -20.58 17.85
CA GLY A 41 5.51 -21.89 18.28
C GLY A 41 5.20 -22.01 19.76
N ASN A 42 4.68 -20.96 20.39
CA ASN A 42 3.98 -21.14 21.66
C ASN A 42 2.51 -21.38 21.34
N PRO A 43 2.07 -22.64 21.09
CA PRO A 43 0.65 -22.92 20.99
C PRO A 43 0.03 -22.36 22.27
N LEU A 44 -1.09 -21.65 22.12
CA LEU A 44 -1.86 -21.23 23.27
C LEU A 44 -1.94 -22.41 24.24
N PRO A 45 -1.76 -22.20 25.56
CA PRO A 45 -1.70 -23.29 26.53
C PRO A 45 -3.01 -24.09 26.63
N TYR A 46 -4.03 -23.68 25.86
CA TYR A 46 -5.35 -24.25 25.78
C TYR A 46 -5.60 -24.77 24.34
N PRO A 47 -5.51 -26.10 24.12
CA PRO A 47 -5.63 -26.72 22.80
C PRO A 47 -6.94 -26.40 22.07
N GLU A 48 -8.03 -26.20 22.80
CA GLU A 48 -9.36 -25.88 22.27
C GLU A 48 -9.42 -24.49 21.62
N PHE A 49 -8.51 -23.58 21.99
CA PHE A 49 -8.41 -22.24 21.40
C PHE A 49 -7.32 -22.14 20.34
N ALA A 50 -6.40 -23.11 20.27
CA ALA A 50 -5.27 -23.06 19.33
C ALA A 50 -5.73 -22.99 17.87
N GLY A 51 -6.71 -23.80 17.48
CA GLY A 51 -7.29 -23.80 16.13
C GLY A 51 -7.98 -22.47 15.77
N PRO A 52 -9.01 -22.04 16.52
CA PRO A 52 -9.69 -20.76 16.28
C PRO A 52 -8.76 -19.54 16.32
N TYR A 53 -7.73 -19.57 17.17
CA TYR A 53 -6.72 -18.51 17.21
C TYR A 53 -5.87 -18.47 15.94
N GLN A 54 -5.42 -19.63 15.45
CA GLN A 54 -4.67 -19.70 14.18
C GLN A 54 -5.52 -19.25 13.00
N GLU A 55 -6.81 -19.61 12.95
CA GLU A 55 -7.75 -19.14 11.93
C GLU A 55 -7.93 -17.62 11.98
N PHE A 56 -8.14 -17.05 13.18
CA PHE A 56 -8.26 -15.62 13.38
C PHE A 56 -7.02 -14.86 12.92
N ILE A 57 -5.84 -15.35 13.31
CA ILE A 57 -4.55 -14.77 12.92
C ILE A 57 -4.35 -14.86 11.39
N GLY A 58 -4.66 -16.01 10.80
CA GLY A 58 -4.56 -16.21 9.35
C GLY A 58 -5.46 -15.24 8.59
N ALA A 59 -6.72 -15.07 9.03
CA ALA A 59 -7.65 -14.12 8.43
C ALA A 59 -7.19 -12.66 8.61
N LEU A 60 -6.69 -12.30 9.80
CA LEU A 60 -6.18 -10.96 10.10
C LEU A 60 -4.97 -10.60 9.20
N CYS A 61 -4.01 -11.52 9.06
CA CYS A 61 -2.86 -11.32 8.19
C CYS A 61 -3.29 -11.23 6.71
N GLY A 62 -4.10 -12.19 6.25
CA GLY A 62 -4.55 -12.25 4.87
C GLY A 62 -5.31 -11.01 4.41
N GLY A 63 -6.29 -10.55 5.19
CA GLY A 63 -7.04 -9.32 4.86
C GLY A 63 -6.17 -8.06 4.88
N SER A 64 -5.17 -8.01 5.77
CA SER A 64 -4.26 -6.88 5.84
C SER A 64 -3.23 -6.88 4.69
N GLU A 65 -2.79 -8.05 4.23
CA GLU A 65 -1.94 -8.20 3.04
C GLU A 65 -2.65 -7.75 1.77
N GLU A 66 -3.94 -8.09 1.63
CA GLU A 66 -4.75 -7.63 0.50
C GLU A 66 -4.86 -6.10 0.46
N LEU A 67 -5.16 -5.46 1.59
CA LEU A 67 -5.19 -4.00 1.69
C LEU A 67 -3.84 -3.36 1.34
N THR A 68 -2.75 -3.98 1.80
CA THR A 68 -1.39 -3.52 1.48
C THR A 68 -1.12 -3.58 -0.02
N ALA A 69 -1.52 -4.66 -0.69
CA ALA A 69 -1.39 -4.79 -2.14
C ALA A 69 -2.21 -3.74 -2.90
N GLN A 70 -3.45 -3.47 -2.46
CA GLN A 70 -4.31 -2.45 -3.05
C GLN A 70 -3.68 -1.05 -2.92
N TRP A 71 -3.15 -0.70 -1.74
CA TRP A 71 -2.45 0.58 -1.52
C TRP A 71 -1.17 0.72 -2.35
N GLY A 72 -0.43 -0.38 -2.52
CA GLY A 72 0.73 -0.42 -3.43
C GLY A 72 0.33 -0.08 -4.87
N GLY A 73 -0.75 -0.69 -5.36
CA GLY A 73 -1.30 -0.38 -6.68
C GLY A 73 -1.75 1.08 -6.84
N VAL A 74 -2.32 1.69 -5.80
CA VAL A 74 -2.66 3.12 -5.81
C VAL A 74 -1.40 3.97 -5.91
N GLY A 75 -0.36 3.65 -5.13
CA GLY A 75 0.93 4.35 -5.17
C GLY A 75 1.60 4.29 -6.54
N ASP A 76 1.62 3.11 -7.16
CA ASP A 76 2.15 2.91 -8.51
C ASP A 76 1.33 3.69 -9.56
N GLY A 77 0.00 3.72 -9.40
CA GLY A 77 -0.89 4.54 -10.23
C GLY A 77 -0.57 6.04 -10.13
N GLN A 78 -0.26 6.53 -8.93
CA GLN A 78 0.16 7.93 -8.75
C GLN A 78 1.50 8.22 -9.45
N ALA A 79 2.48 7.32 -9.33
CA ALA A 79 3.77 7.47 -10.01
C ALA A 79 3.62 7.46 -11.54
N LEU A 80 2.77 6.57 -12.07
CA LEU A 80 2.49 6.50 -13.51
C LEU A 80 1.79 7.76 -14.02
N MET A 81 0.82 8.30 -13.28
CA MET A 81 0.16 9.55 -13.65
C MET A 81 1.11 10.75 -13.56
N ALA A 82 2.01 10.79 -12.58
CA ALA A 82 3.05 11.81 -12.52
C ALA A 82 3.96 11.79 -13.76
N ALA A 83 4.37 10.60 -14.20
CA ALA A 83 5.20 10.44 -15.40
C ALA A 83 4.46 10.90 -16.67
N ARG A 84 3.17 10.59 -16.79
CA ARG A 84 2.33 11.06 -17.91
C ARG A 84 2.18 12.58 -17.91
N ASN A 85 1.94 13.20 -16.74
CA ASN A 85 1.84 14.64 -16.61
C ASN A 85 3.14 15.33 -17.03
N ALA A 86 4.29 14.85 -16.56
CA ALA A 86 5.60 15.39 -16.92
C ALA A 86 5.88 15.30 -18.43
N GLN A 87 5.47 14.20 -19.09
CA GLN A 87 5.58 14.06 -20.54
C GLN A 87 4.69 15.06 -21.29
N ALA A 88 3.46 15.26 -20.83
CA ALA A 88 2.54 16.22 -21.43
C ALA A 88 3.05 17.67 -21.29
N GLU A 89 3.59 18.03 -20.12
CA GLU A 89 4.19 19.34 -19.88
C GLU A 89 5.41 19.58 -20.78
N ALA A 90 6.29 18.58 -20.91
CA ALA A 90 7.47 18.68 -21.79
C ALA A 90 7.09 18.81 -23.27
N ALA A 91 6.01 18.16 -23.71
CA ALA A 91 5.51 18.26 -25.08
C ALA A 91 4.87 19.64 -25.37
N ASN A 92 4.20 20.24 -24.38
CA ASN A 92 3.51 21.53 -24.52
C ASN A 92 4.40 22.75 -24.27
N GLY A 93 5.54 22.59 -23.56
CA GLY A 93 6.49 23.68 -23.27
C GLY A 93 7.46 24.03 -24.41
N GLY A 94 7.37 23.37 -25.57
CA GLY A 94 8.23 23.58 -26.74
C GLY A 94 7.76 24.66 -27.72
N GLU A 95 6.63 25.33 -27.47
CA GLU A 95 6.07 26.39 -28.35
C GLU A 95 6.22 27.81 -27.76
N GLY A 96 7.27 28.06 -26.97
CA GLY A 96 7.61 29.39 -26.42
C GLY A 96 8.90 29.96 -26.98
#